data_AF-A0A2M9HSV9-F1
#
_entry.id   AF-A0A2M9HSV9-F1
#
_cell.length_a   1.000
_cell.length_b   1.000
_cell.length_c   1.000
_cell.angle_alpha   90.00
_cell.angle_beta   90.00
_cell.angle_gamma   90.00
#
_symmetry.space_group_name_H-M   'P 1'
#
loop_
_entity.id
_entity.type
_entity.pdbx_description
1 polymer ?
#
loop_
_entity_poly.entity_id
_entity_poly.type
_entity_poly.pdbx_seq_one_letter_code
_entity_poly.pdbx_strand_id
1 'polypeptide(L)'
;MPGSYGTETLQGGERYRLSFTVGGLLASQSRIIASLFIDNGYCDQFCREQPDSIELGEYVTLVRKRAIDENVLGIRTQSANARVVNEVLKRLSTLSDVEIRFLADQDVALSDCRALMWVSMCRYYAIVGEFANEVVRDHYLLGDLSVTYEDYDRFMIGKAMWHPELEELSKATQAKLRGNVFKAMDEAELVKRKDNTLLPSILSGSVASILGKRPESFGFFPMRER
;
A
#
# COMPACT_ATOMS: atom_id res chain seq x y z
N MET A 1 12.97 -17.77 1.81
CA MET A 1 11.54 -18.01 2.07
C MET A 1 10.77 -16.89 1.41
N PRO A 2 9.81 -17.15 0.51
CA PRO A 2 8.88 -16.11 0.08
C PRO A 2 8.15 -15.64 1.34
N GLY A 3 8.60 -14.51 1.91
CA GLY A 3 7.93 -13.90 3.06
C GLY A 3 6.49 -13.62 2.66
N SER A 4 5.56 -13.74 3.61
CA SER A 4 4.11 -13.65 3.41
C SER A 4 3.71 -12.49 2.50
N TYR A 5 3.62 -12.75 1.20
CA TYR A 5 3.16 -11.82 0.20
C TYR A 5 1.65 -11.97 0.03
N GLY A 6 1.00 -10.92 -0.45
CA GLY A 6 -0.45 -10.82 -0.52
C GLY A 6 -1.08 -10.07 0.64
N THR A 7 -2.40 -9.91 0.54
CA THR A 7 -3.24 -9.19 1.50
C THR A 7 -3.09 -9.79 2.89
N GLU A 8 -2.90 -8.94 3.91
CA GLU A 8 -2.93 -9.37 5.30
C GLU A 8 -4.39 -9.52 5.74
N THR A 9 -4.77 -10.71 6.19
CA THR A 9 -6.11 -11.01 6.73
C THR A 9 -5.90 -11.54 8.13
N LEU A 10 -6.15 -10.72 9.16
CA LEU A 10 -5.92 -11.13 10.54
C LEU A 10 -6.95 -12.19 10.96
N GLN A 11 -6.49 -13.43 11.12
CA GLN A 11 -7.25 -14.46 11.82
C GLN A 11 -6.86 -14.50 13.29
N GLY A 12 -7.76 -14.99 14.16
CA GLY A 12 -7.61 -14.92 15.62
C GLY A 12 -6.24 -15.41 16.12
N GLY A 13 -5.41 -14.47 16.57
CA GLY A 13 -4.05 -14.71 17.08
C GLY A 13 -2.90 -14.27 16.17
N GLU A 14 -3.17 -13.78 14.96
CA GLU A 14 -2.13 -13.29 14.05
C GLU A 14 -1.63 -11.88 14.43
N ARG A 15 -0.31 -11.67 14.28
CA ARG A 15 0.36 -10.40 14.58
C ARG A 15 0.34 -9.47 13.37
N TYR A 16 0.17 -8.17 13.58
CA TYR A 16 0.28 -7.18 12.49
C TYR A 16 1.66 -7.16 11.84
N ARG A 17 1.70 -7.00 10.51
CA ARG A 17 2.91 -6.59 9.78
C ARG A 17 3.19 -5.12 10.06
N LEU A 18 4.32 -4.85 10.71
CA LEU A 18 4.76 -3.47 11.05
C LEU A 18 6.00 -3.02 10.27
N SER A 19 6.25 -3.65 9.11
CA SER A 19 7.48 -3.41 8.34
C SER A 19 7.43 -2.19 7.41
N PHE A 20 6.37 -1.37 7.46
CA PHE A 20 6.17 -0.15 6.66
C PHE A 20 7.05 1.03 7.14
N THR A 21 8.35 0.82 7.10
CA THR A 21 9.37 1.79 7.57
C THR A 21 10.03 2.57 6.43
N VAL A 22 9.69 2.24 5.18
CA VAL A 22 10.35 2.73 3.97
C VAL A 22 9.40 3.66 3.19
N GLY A 23 9.68 4.96 3.24
CA GLY A 23 9.03 5.96 2.39
C GLY A 23 7.52 6.14 2.65
N GLY A 24 6.88 6.97 1.80
CA GLY A 24 5.42 7.12 1.73
C GLY A 24 4.82 6.01 0.87
N LEU A 25 4.08 6.36 -0.19
CA LEU A 25 3.41 5.45 -1.12
C LEU A 25 4.34 4.79 -2.14
N LEU A 26 5.46 5.44 -2.48
CA LEU A 26 6.43 4.95 -3.47
C LEU A 26 5.83 4.81 -4.90
N ALA A 27 4.84 5.62 -5.27
CA ALA A 27 4.09 5.48 -6.52
C ALA A 27 4.96 5.48 -7.80
N SER A 28 5.97 6.36 -7.89
CA SER A 28 6.88 6.38 -9.03
C SER A 28 7.73 5.12 -9.11
N GLN A 29 8.21 4.60 -7.97
CA GLN A 29 8.98 3.37 -7.91
C GLN A 29 8.10 2.16 -8.24
N SER A 30 6.85 2.16 -7.77
CA SER A 30 5.86 1.15 -8.08
C SER A 30 5.54 1.08 -9.57
N ARG A 31 5.42 2.21 -10.27
CA ARG A 31 5.25 2.24 -11.73
C ARG A 31 6.42 1.57 -12.45
N ILE A 32 7.66 1.90 -12.07
CA ILE A 32 8.87 1.32 -12.67
C ILE A 32 8.90 -0.20 -12.43
N ILE A 33 8.65 -0.64 -11.20
CA ILE A 33 8.68 -2.07 -10.86
C ILE A 33 7.49 -2.81 -11.50
N ALA A 34 6.31 -2.21 -11.57
CA ALA A 34 5.15 -2.77 -12.28
C ALA A 34 5.46 -2.97 -13.77
N SER A 35 6.13 -2.00 -14.41
CA SER A 35 6.61 -2.14 -15.80
C SER A 35 7.54 -3.33 -15.95
N LEU A 36 8.46 -3.56 -14.99
CA LEU A 36 9.31 -4.75 -15.00
C LEU A 36 8.53 -6.06 -14.86
N PHE A 37 7.41 -6.10 -14.12
CA PHE A 37 6.56 -7.30 -14.13
C PHE A 37 6.03 -7.58 -15.54
N ILE A 38 5.54 -6.54 -16.24
CA ILE A 38 5.05 -6.67 -17.62
C ILE A 38 6.16 -7.13 -18.57
N ASP A 39 7.33 -6.50 -18.52
CA ASP A 39 8.48 -6.83 -19.38
C ASP A 39 8.97 -8.27 -19.20
N ASN A 40 8.78 -8.86 -18.01
CA ASN A 40 9.14 -10.25 -17.74
C ASN A 40 8.01 -11.24 -18.09
N GLY A 41 6.91 -10.78 -18.70
CA GLY A 41 5.81 -11.64 -19.15
C GLY A 41 4.84 -12.07 -18.05
N TYR A 42 4.89 -11.44 -16.87
CA TYR A 42 4.01 -11.77 -15.73
C TYR A 42 2.52 -11.80 -16.13
N CYS A 43 2.10 -10.82 -16.94
CA CYS A 43 0.72 -10.67 -17.35
C CYS A 43 0.33 -11.48 -18.60
N ASP A 44 1.27 -12.09 -19.32
CA ASP A 44 0.99 -12.87 -20.54
C ASP A 44 0.59 -14.31 -20.21
N GLN A 45 0.97 -14.80 -19.02
CA GLN A 45 0.74 -16.18 -18.61
C GLN A 45 -0.66 -16.40 -18.01
N PHE A 46 -1.23 -15.41 -17.32
CA PHE A 46 -2.60 -15.47 -16.77
C PHE A 46 -3.69 -15.39 -17.84
N CYS A 47 -3.34 -15.04 -19.09
CA CYS A 47 -4.24 -15.10 -20.25
C CYS A 47 -4.21 -16.45 -20.97
N ARG A 48 -3.39 -17.42 -20.54
CA ARG A 48 -3.37 -18.77 -21.11
C ARG A 48 -4.42 -19.66 -20.43
N GLU A 49 -5.15 -20.45 -21.22
CA GLU A 49 -6.22 -21.37 -20.77
C GLU A 49 -5.73 -22.46 -19.80
N GLN A 50 -4.42 -22.61 -19.63
CA GLN A 50 -3.79 -23.38 -18.56
C GLN A 50 -2.60 -22.58 -18.02
N PRO A 51 -2.67 -22.06 -16.78
CA PRO A 51 -1.52 -21.42 -16.16
C PRO A 51 -0.52 -22.52 -15.80
N ASP A 52 0.51 -22.72 -16.61
CA ASP A 52 1.75 -23.29 -16.10
C ASP A 52 2.12 -22.44 -14.88
N SER A 53 2.04 -23.04 -13.70
CA SER A 53 2.07 -22.36 -12.40
C SER A 53 3.46 -21.80 -12.11
N ILE A 54 3.85 -20.72 -12.79
CA ILE A 54 4.88 -19.83 -12.27
C ILE A 54 4.20 -19.12 -11.10
N GLU A 55 4.46 -19.61 -9.89
CA GLU A 55 3.94 -19.01 -8.68
C GLU A 55 4.38 -17.53 -8.65
N LEU A 56 3.49 -16.62 -8.24
CA LEU A 56 3.80 -15.19 -8.05
C LEU A 56 5.17 -14.94 -7.37
N GLY A 57 5.59 -15.86 -6.49
CA GLY A 57 6.90 -15.85 -5.84
C GLY A 57 8.12 -15.94 -6.77
N GLU A 58 8.04 -16.65 -7.89
CA GLU A 58 9.12 -16.76 -8.88
C GLU A 58 9.30 -15.44 -9.64
N TYR A 59 8.21 -14.85 -10.13
CA TYR A 59 8.23 -13.52 -10.76
C TYR A 59 8.73 -12.44 -9.82
N VAL A 60 8.24 -12.43 -8.57
CA VAL A 60 8.74 -11.49 -7.56
C VAL A 60 10.25 -11.68 -7.34
N THR A 61 10.76 -12.91 -7.41
CA THR A 61 12.20 -13.17 -7.26
C THR A 61 13.02 -12.69 -8.45
N LEU A 62 12.53 -12.93 -9.67
CA LEU A 62 13.15 -12.45 -10.91
C LEU A 62 13.18 -10.91 -10.95
N VAL A 63 12.02 -10.27 -10.73
CA VAL A 63 11.89 -8.80 -10.72
C VAL A 63 12.74 -8.19 -9.61
N ARG A 64 12.75 -8.78 -8.40
CA ARG A 64 13.61 -8.32 -7.30
C ARG A 64 15.08 -8.30 -7.70
N LYS A 65 15.57 -9.42 -8.23
CA LYS A 65 16.98 -9.55 -8.63
C LYS A 65 17.32 -8.50 -9.66
N ARG A 66 16.55 -8.42 -10.75
CA ARG A 66 16.76 -7.44 -11.83
C ARG A 66 16.73 -6.01 -11.32
N ALA A 67 15.72 -5.64 -10.54
CA ALA A 67 15.57 -4.28 -10.03
C ALA A 67 16.73 -3.83 -9.11
N ILE A 68 17.30 -4.77 -8.34
CA ILE A 68 18.45 -4.49 -7.46
C ILE A 68 19.75 -4.43 -8.25
N ASP A 69 20.00 -5.44 -9.10
CA ASP A 69 21.26 -5.60 -9.84
C ASP A 69 21.45 -4.50 -10.89
N GLU A 70 20.37 -4.12 -11.59
CA GLU A 70 20.39 -3.07 -12.61
C GLU A 70 20.17 -1.66 -12.04
N ASN A 71 19.93 -1.52 -10.73
CA ASN A 71 19.59 -0.26 -10.05
C ASN A 71 18.51 0.56 -10.79
N VAL A 72 17.43 -0.10 -11.19
CA VAL A 72 16.36 0.49 -12.01
C VAL A 72 15.69 1.71 -11.39
N LEU A 73 15.78 1.87 -10.06
CA LEU A 73 15.24 3.02 -9.33
C LEU A 73 16.22 4.20 -9.24
N GLY A 74 17.46 4.05 -9.72
CA GLY A 74 18.50 5.09 -9.68
C GLY A 74 18.90 5.50 -8.26
N ILE A 75 18.76 4.60 -7.28
CA ILE A 75 19.04 4.92 -5.87
C ILE A 75 20.54 4.77 -5.59
N ARG A 76 21.12 5.78 -4.91
CA ARG A 76 22.57 5.93 -4.72
C ARG A 76 23.25 4.72 -4.07
N THR A 77 22.63 4.12 -3.05
CA THR A 77 23.24 3.00 -2.32
C THR A 77 22.44 1.72 -2.54
N GLN A 78 23.16 0.60 -2.74
CA GLN A 78 22.55 -0.71 -2.96
C GLN A 78 21.62 -1.09 -1.79
N SER A 79 21.99 -0.78 -0.55
CA SER A 79 21.18 -1.04 0.64
C SER A 79 19.89 -0.21 0.70
N ALA A 80 19.90 1.03 0.21
CA ALA A 80 18.68 1.83 0.09
C ALA A 80 17.82 1.33 -1.08
N ASN A 81 18.45 1.00 -2.22
CA ASN A 81 17.76 0.43 -3.37
C ASN A 81 17.01 -0.85 -2.99
N ALA A 82 17.72 -1.82 -2.39
CA ALA A 82 17.14 -3.08 -1.96
C ALA A 82 15.97 -2.90 -0.98
N ARG A 83 16.05 -1.92 -0.05
CA ARG A 83 14.94 -1.64 0.87
C ARG A 83 13.70 -1.11 0.13
N VAL A 84 13.87 -0.19 -0.81
CA VAL A 84 12.76 0.38 -1.58
C VAL A 84 12.16 -0.67 -2.52
N VAL A 85 13.00 -1.42 -3.25
CA VAL A 85 12.54 -2.51 -4.12
C VAL A 85 11.71 -3.52 -3.33
N ASN A 86 12.23 -3.99 -2.19
CA ASN A 86 11.52 -4.98 -1.38
C ASN A 86 10.19 -4.44 -0.84
N GLU A 87 10.13 -3.17 -0.45
CA GLU A 87 8.89 -2.54 0.02
C GLU A 87 7.85 -2.42 -1.10
N VAL A 88 8.27 -2.01 -2.30
CA VAL A 88 7.37 -1.95 -3.46
C VAL A 88 6.83 -3.33 -3.81
N LEU A 89 7.69 -4.36 -3.86
CA LEU A 89 7.28 -5.73 -4.17
C LEU A 89 6.27 -6.29 -3.17
N LYS A 90 6.44 -6.01 -1.88
CA LYS A 90 5.46 -6.37 -0.85
C LYS A 90 4.08 -5.79 -1.18
N ARG A 91 4.01 -4.49 -1.45
CA ARG A 91 2.74 -3.82 -1.72
C ARG A 91 2.11 -4.27 -3.03
N LEU A 92 2.90 -4.37 -4.11
CA LEU A 92 2.43 -4.87 -5.40
C LEU A 92 1.88 -6.30 -5.32
N SER A 93 2.38 -7.14 -4.40
CA SER A 93 1.88 -8.50 -4.24
C SER A 93 0.41 -8.61 -3.79
N THR A 94 -0.19 -7.51 -3.34
CA THR A 94 -1.63 -7.44 -2.97
C THR A 94 -2.54 -7.06 -4.14
N LEU A 95 -1.94 -6.65 -5.25
CA LEU A 95 -2.62 -6.17 -6.44
C LEU A 95 -2.88 -7.32 -7.40
N SER A 96 -4.02 -7.26 -8.07
CA SER A 96 -4.37 -8.10 -9.20
C SER A 96 -3.59 -7.69 -10.45
N ASP A 97 -3.56 -8.55 -11.46
CA ASP A 97 -2.89 -8.26 -12.74
C ASP A 97 -3.45 -7.01 -13.43
N VAL A 98 -4.75 -6.75 -13.27
CA VAL A 98 -5.39 -5.54 -13.81
C VAL A 98 -4.85 -4.29 -13.12
N GLU A 99 -4.67 -4.34 -11.80
CA GLU A 99 -4.09 -3.25 -11.03
C GLU A 99 -2.60 -3.06 -11.35
N ILE A 100 -1.84 -4.14 -11.53
CA ILE A 100 -0.42 -4.09 -11.92
C ILE A 100 -0.24 -3.49 -13.32
N ARG A 101 -1.04 -3.92 -14.32
CA ARG A 101 -1.02 -3.34 -15.67
C ARG A 101 -1.36 -1.85 -15.64
N PHE A 102 -2.37 -1.46 -14.86
CA PHE A 102 -2.73 -0.05 -14.71
C PHE A 102 -1.60 0.78 -14.08
N LEU A 103 -0.87 0.24 -13.11
CA LEU A 103 0.29 0.93 -12.54
C LEU A 103 1.47 1.04 -13.51
N ALA A 104 1.65 0.07 -14.40
CA ALA A 104 2.73 0.04 -15.39
C ALA A 104 2.51 1.04 -16.56
N ASP A 105 1.26 1.39 -16.84
CA ASP A 105 0.91 2.31 -17.91
C ASP A 105 1.46 3.73 -17.63
N GLN A 106 2.21 4.27 -18.60
CA GLN A 106 2.85 5.58 -18.49
C GLN A 106 1.85 6.73 -18.66
N ASP A 107 0.74 6.49 -19.35
CA ASP A 107 -0.29 7.49 -19.61
C ASP A 107 -1.21 7.71 -18.40
N VAL A 108 -1.18 6.78 -17.43
CA VAL A 108 -1.92 6.90 -16.18
C VAL A 108 -1.36 8.04 -15.34
N ALA A 109 -2.25 8.85 -14.77
CA ALA A 109 -1.87 9.97 -13.90
C ALA A 109 -1.19 9.47 -12.61
N LEU A 110 -0.20 10.23 -12.11
CA LEU A 110 0.50 9.84 -10.88
C LEU A 110 -0.44 9.82 -9.65
N SER A 111 -1.48 10.66 -9.62
CA SER A 111 -2.54 10.65 -8.61
C SER A 111 -3.27 9.31 -8.55
N ASP A 112 -3.58 8.72 -9.70
CA ASP A 112 -4.25 7.42 -9.79
C ASP A 112 -3.32 6.29 -9.32
N CYS A 113 -2.02 6.37 -9.65
CA CYS A 113 -1.03 5.46 -9.08
C CYS A 113 -0.91 5.60 -7.57
N ARG A 114 -0.96 6.83 -7.02
CA ARG A 114 -0.94 7.08 -5.58
C ARG A 114 -2.17 6.48 -4.90
N ALA A 115 -3.36 6.64 -5.48
CA ALA A 115 -4.59 6.04 -4.97
C ALA A 115 -4.49 4.50 -4.90
N LEU A 116 -4.03 3.84 -5.97
CA LEU A 116 -3.82 2.39 -5.94
C LEU A 116 -2.69 1.97 -4.99
N MET A 117 -1.64 2.76 -4.85
CA MET A 117 -0.58 2.46 -3.89
C MET A 117 -1.04 2.61 -2.45
N TRP A 118 -1.96 3.54 -2.16
CA TRP A 118 -2.61 3.64 -0.86
C TRP A 118 -3.42 2.37 -0.57
N VAL A 119 -4.24 1.93 -1.53
CA VAL A 119 -4.99 0.67 -1.43
C VAL A 119 -4.05 -0.52 -1.19
N SER A 120 -2.95 -0.61 -1.94
CA SER A 120 -1.97 -1.69 -1.76
C SER A 120 -1.31 -1.69 -0.38
N MET A 121 -1.10 -0.50 0.20
CA MET A 121 -0.54 -0.34 1.54
C MET A 121 -1.54 -0.80 2.60
N CYS A 122 -2.80 -0.36 2.49
CA CYS A 122 -3.90 -0.79 3.36
C CYS A 122 -4.16 -2.30 3.31
N ARG A 123 -4.06 -2.90 2.11
CA ARG A 123 -4.21 -4.36 1.94
C ARG A 123 -3.02 -5.14 2.49
N TYR A 124 -1.80 -4.64 2.31
CA TYR A 124 -0.59 -5.37 2.76
C TYR A 124 -0.35 -5.25 4.27
N TYR A 125 -0.76 -4.12 4.86
CA TYR A 125 -0.64 -3.81 6.28
C TYR A 125 -2.04 -3.56 6.86
N ALA A 126 -2.64 -4.59 7.46
CA ALA A 126 -4.01 -4.55 7.98
C ALA A 126 -4.19 -3.40 8.98
N ILE A 127 -3.20 -3.11 9.84
CA ILE A 127 -3.27 -1.97 10.77
C ILE A 127 -3.48 -0.62 10.06
N VAL A 128 -2.93 -0.46 8.86
CA VAL A 128 -3.10 0.75 8.04
C VAL A 128 -4.48 0.75 7.39
N GLY A 129 -4.94 -0.40 6.91
CA GLY A 129 -6.29 -0.56 6.35
C GLY A 129 -7.39 -0.30 7.39
N GLU A 130 -7.20 -0.82 8.60
CA GLU A 130 -8.10 -0.59 9.74
C GLU A 130 -8.09 0.88 10.18
N PHE A 131 -6.93 1.52 10.27
CA PHE A 131 -6.86 2.96 10.56
C PHE A 131 -7.58 3.79 9.48
N ALA A 132 -7.43 3.42 8.20
CA ALA A 132 -8.12 4.09 7.10
C ALA A 132 -9.65 3.96 7.20
N ASN A 133 -10.15 2.81 7.66
CA ASN A 133 -11.59 2.57 7.76
C ASN A 133 -12.17 3.16 9.06
N GLU A 134 -11.60 2.79 10.21
CA GLU A 134 -12.12 3.11 11.56
C GLU A 134 -11.85 4.54 12.02
N VAL A 135 -10.92 5.25 11.38
CA VAL A 135 -10.58 6.63 11.75
C VAL A 135 -10.75 7.56 10.57
N VAL A 136 -10.01 7.36 9.49
CA VAL A 136 -9.99 8.30 8.36
C VAL A 136 -11.37 8.40 7.71
N ARG A 137 -11.97 7.26 7.37
CA ARG A 137 -13.31 7.24 6.76
C ARG A 137 -14.41 7.62 7.76
N ASP A 138 -14.35 7.12 9.00
CA ASP A 138 -15.34 7.45 10.02
C ASP A 138 -15.39 8.95 10.35
N HIS A 139 -14.22 9.60 10.51
CA HIS A 139 -14.15 11.06 10.69
C HIS A 139 -14.84 11.79 9.53
N TYR A 140 -14.53 11.40 8.28
CA TYR A 140 -15.18 11.98 7.11
C TYR A 140 -16.71 11.80 7.12
N LEU A 141 -17.20 10.61 7.45
CA LEU A 141 -18.63 10.31 7.48
C LEU A 141 -19.37 11.08 8.57
N LEU A 142 -18.72 11.30 9.72
CA LEU A 142 -19.23 12.07 10.85
C LEU A 142 -19.07 13.59 10.67
N GLY A 143 -18.35 14.04 9.64
CA GLY A 143 -18.09 15.45 9.37
C GLY A 143 -16.95 16.06 10.19
N ASP A 144 -16.15 15.23 10.86
CA ASP A 144 -14.84 15.65 11.38
C ASP A 144 -13.86 15.74 10.19
N LEU A 145 -13.46 16.96 9.87
CA LEU A 145 -12.59 17.24 8.73
C LEU A 145 -11.11 17.26 9.12
N SER A 146 -10.74 16.58 10.21
CA SER A 146 -9.35 16.47 10.65
C SER A 146 -8.99 15.04 11.05
N VAL A 147 -7.74 14.64 10.80
CA VAL A 147 -7.18 13.39 11.33
C VAL A 147 -5.79 13.70 11.85
N THR A 148 -5.60 13.59 13.16
CA THR A 148 -4.39 14.05 13.84
C THR A 148 -3.50 12.89 14.30
N TYR A 149 -2.28 13.22 14.73
CA TYR A 149 -1.39 12.23 15.34
C TYR A 149 -1.98 11.64 16.63
N GLU A 150 -2.80 12.39 17.37
CA GLU A 150 -3.46 11.90 18.56
C GLU A 150 -4.51 10.83 18.22
N ASP A 151 -5.25 11.00 17.11
CA ASP A 151 -6.22 10.00 16.65
C ASP A 151 -5.54 8.68 16.28
N TYR A 152 -4.38 8.77 15.61
CA TYR A 152 -3.55 7.59 15.35
C TYR A 152 -3.04 6.94 16.64
N ASP A 153 -2.55 7.72 17.59
CA ASP A 153 -2.04 7.18 18.86
C ASP A 153 -3.16 6.50 19.65
N ARG A 154 -4.35 7.09 19.70
CA ARG A 154 -5.54 6.52 20.35
C ARG A 154 -5.98 5.22 19.66
N PHE A 155 -5.98 5.19 18.33
CA PHE A 155 -6.25 4.00 17.55
C PHE A 155 -5.25 2.86 17.88
N MET A 156 -3.95 3.16 17.88
CA MET A 156 -2.92 2.17 18.19
C MET A 156 -3.05 1.62 19.62
N ILE A 157 -3.37 2.47 20.60
CA ILE A 157 -3.63 2.06 21.99
C ILE A 157 -4.85 1.12 22.05
N GLY A 158 -5.93 1.44 21.32
CA GLY A 158 -7.11 0.59 21.25
C GLY A 158 -6.83 -0.79 20.68
N LYS A 159 -6.04 -0.87 19.59
CA LYS A 159 -5.64 -2.14 18.99
C LYS A 159 -4.69 -2.95 19.89
N ALA A 160 -3.82 -2.27 20.63
CA ALA A 160 -2.84 -2.92 21.50
C ALA A 160 -3.48 -3.81 22.60
N MET A 161 -4.72 -3.52 23.01
CA MET A 161 -5.48 -4.34 23.97
C MET A 161 -5.61 -5.81 23.56
N TRP A 162 -5.60 -6.10 22.26
CA TRP A 162 -5.75 -7.45 21.71
C TRP A 162 -4.53 -7.89 20.88
N HIS A 163 -3.55 -7.01 20.71
CA HIS A 163 -2.37 -7.21 19.86
C HIS A 163 -1.10 -6.77 20.61
N PRO A 164 -0.52 -7.65 21.45
CA PRO A 164 0.62 -7.32 22.31
C PRO A 164 1.84 -6.78 21.57
N GLU A 165 2.02 -7.14 20.29
CA GLU A 165 3.10 -6.60 19.46
C GLU A 165 3.08 -5.08 19.29
N LEU A 166 1.91 -4.46 19.48
CA LEU A 166 1.77 -3.01 19.41
C LEU A 166 2.25 -2.34 20.71
N GLU A 167 2.08 -3.00 21.86
CA GLU A 167 2.60 -2.54 23.16
C GLU A 167 4.13 -2.64 23.23
N GLU A 168 4.70 -3.67 22.58
CA GLU A 168 6.15 -3.92 22.54
C GLU A 168 6.93 -2.89 21.68
N LEU A 169 6.23 -2.00 20.96
CA LEU A 169 6.88 -1.03 20.08
C LEU A 169 7.62 0.06 20.86
N SER A 170 8.89 0.28 20.50
CA SER A 170 9.63 1.44 20.99
C SER A 170 8.97 2.75 20.54
N LYS A 171 9.11 3.83 21.33
CA LYS A 171 8.64 5.18 20.96
C LYS A 171 9.17 5.63 19.59
N ALA A 172 10.42 5.28 19.26
CA ALA A 172 11.02 5.60 17.97
C ALA A 172 10.33 4.85 16.83
N THR A 173 10.00 3.58 17.03
CA THR A 173 9.25 2.78 16.05
C THR A 173 7.84 3.33 15.86
N GLN A 174 7.11 3.61 16.94
CA GLN A 174 5.77 4.20 16.88
C GLN A 174 5.76 5.51 16.09
N ALA A 175 6.67 6.44 16.42
CA ALA A 175 6.81 7.70 15.71
C ALA A 175 7.15 7.50 14.22
N LYS A 176 7.97 6.49 13.91
CA LYS A 176 8.34 6.15 12.53
C LYS A 176 7.17 5.57 11.73
N LEU A 177 6.37 4.70 12.32
CA LEU A 177 5.18 4.12 11.68
C LEU A 177 4.14 5.22 11.42
N ARG A 178 3.80 6.01 12.44
CA ARG A 178 2.91 7.16 12.32
C ARG A 178 3.36 8.12 11.23
N GLY A 179 4.64 8.50 11.24
CA GLY A 179 5.19 9.41 10.24
C GLY A 179 5.09 8.90 8.80
N ASN A 180 5.20 7.58 8.57
CA ASN A 180 5.06 7.01 7.23
C ASN A 180 3.58 6.91 6.81
N VAL A 181 2.65 6.58 7.72
CA VAL A 181 1.20 6.57 7.44
C VAL A 181 0.74 7.98 7.06
N PHE A 182 1.08 9.00 7.84
CA PHE A 182 0.71 10.39 7.52
C PHE A 182 1.38 10.92 6.26
N LYS A 183 2.62 10.51 5.99
CA LYS A 183 3.26 10.79 4.70
C LYS A 183 2.51 10.13 3.54
N ALA A 184 2.09 8.88 3.70
CA ALA A 184 1.33 8.16 2.67
C ALA A 184 -0.05 8.80 2.42
N MET A 185 -0.76 9.21 3.47
CA MET A 185 -2.04 9.92 3.34
C MET A 185 -1.90 11.28 2.64
N ASP A 186 -0.84 12.04 2.95
CA ASP A 186 -0.53 13.32 2.28
C ASP A 186 -0.18 13.11 0.80
N GLU A 187 0.62 12.08 0.49
CA GLU A 187 0.92 11.71 -0.91
C GLU A 187 -0.30 11.19 -1.67
N ALA A 188 -1.28 10.58 -1.01
CA ALA A 188 -2.55 10.14 -1.59
C ALA A 188 -3.62 11.25 -1.62
N GLU A 189 -3.28 12.47 -1.20
CA GLU A 189 -4.20 13.62 -1.15
C GLU A 189 -5.43 13.36 -0.26
N LEU A 190 -5.26 12.54 0.78
CA LEU A 190 -6.31 12.24 1.77
C LEU A 190 -6.27 13.23 2.93
N VAL A 191 -5.08 13.70 3.30
CA VAL A 191 -4.89 14.66 4.39
C VAL A 191 -3.92 15.73 3.93
N LYS A 192 -4.21 16.99 4.25
CA LYS A 192 -3.29 18.09 4.02
C LYS A 192 -2.31 18.20 5.18
N ARG A 193 -1.04 17.84 4.96
CA ARG A 193 0.00 17.83 6.01
C ARG A 193 0.16 19.13 6.82
N LYS A 194 -0.17 20.28 6.25
CA LYS A 194 0.02 21.59 6.92
C LYS A 194 -0.81 21.70 8.21
N ASP A 195 -2.04 21.20 8.18
CA ASP A 195 -3.06 21.43 9.20
C ASP A 195 -3.85 20.16 9.55
N ASN A 196 -3.45 19.01 9.01
CA ASN A 196 -4.12 17.72 9.19
C ASN A 196 -5.58 17.71 8.71
N THR A 197 -5.93 18.61 7.79
CA THR A 197 -7.27 18.67 7.20
C THR A 197 -7.51 17.44 6.33
N LEU A 198 -8.58 16.70 6.62
CA LEU A 198 -9.05 15.57 5.83
C LEU A 198 -9.69 16.08 4.52
N LEU A 199 -9.36 15.44 3.41
CA LEU A 199 -9.81 15.81 2.07
C LEU A 199 -10.68 14.69 1.49
N PRO A 200 -11.85 14.99 0.90
CA PRO A 200 -12.66 13.98 0.23
C PRO A 200 -11.89 13.39 -0.96
N SER A 201 -11.94 12.07 -1.12
CA SER A 201 -11.27 11.41 -2.24
C SER A 201 -12.04 11.55 -3.54
N ILE A 202 -11.37 12.03 -4.58
CA ILE A 202 -11.88 12.11 -5.95
C ILE A 202 -11.14 11.07 -6.80
N LEU A 203 -11.73 9.89 -6.93
CA LEU A 203 -11.16 8.82 -7.75
C LEU A 203 -11.55 8.99 -9.22
N SER A 204 -10.59 8.78 -10.12
CA SER A 204 -10.87 8.74 -11.56
C SER A 204 -11.83 7.58 -11.90
N GLY A 205 -12.51 7.68 -13.06
CA GLY A 205 -13.39 6.62 -13.53
C GLY A 205 -12.68 5.27 -13.68
N SER A 206 -11.42 5.29 -14.13
CA SER A 206 -10.59 4.10 -14.27
C SER A 206 -10.26 3.46 -12.91
N VAL A 207 -9.83 4.26 -11.93
CA VAL A 207 -9.56 3.75 -10.57
C VAL A 207 -10.83 3.21 -9.93
N ALA A 208 -11.94 3.94 -10.03
CA ALA A 208 -13.23 3.47 -9.49
C ALA A 208 -13.67 2.15 -10.15
N SER A 209 -13.51 2.00 -11.47
CA SER A 209 -13.84 0.76 -12.18
C SER A 209 -12.95 -0.41 -11.74
N ILE A 210 -11.66 -0.16 -11.49
CA ILE A 210 -10.72 -1.19 -11.00
C ILE A 210 -11.10 -1.63 -9.59
N LEU A 211 -11.33 -0.67 -8.68
CA LEU A 211 -11.72 -0.95 -7.30
C LEU A 211 -13.12 -1.59 -7.20
N GLY A 212 -13.99 -1.40 -8.18
CA GLY A 212 -15.28 -2.09 -8.27
C GLY A 212 -15.17 -3.63 -8.31
N LYS A 213 -14.00 -4.18 -8.64
CA LYS A 213 -13.75 -5.64 -8.56
C LYS A 213 -13.48 -6.14 -7.15
N ARG A 214 -13.11 -5.23 -6.23
CA ARG A 214 -12.84 -5.46 -4.80
C ARG A 214 -13.38 -4.27 -3.97
N PRO A 215 -14.71 -4.15 -3.84
CA PRO A 215 -15.37 -2.96 -3.31
C PRO A 215 -14.96 -2.59 -1.88
N GLU A 216 -14.48 -3.53 -1.08
CA GLU A 216 -13.94 -3.27 0.26
C GLU A 216 -12.83 -2.21 0.25
N SER A 217 -12.13 -2.05 -0.87
CA SER A 217 -11.06 -1.06 -1.02
C SER A 217 -11.54 0.38 -1.07
N PHE A 218 -12.84 0.63 -1.33
CA PHE A 218 -13.43 1.97 -1.17
C PHE A 218 -13.45 2.40 0.30
N GLY A 219 -13.48 1.46 1.23
CA GLY A 219 -13.44 1.72 2.68
C GLY A 219 -12.14 2.36 3.17
N PHE A 220 -11.08 2.36 2.36
CA PHE A 220 -9.81 3.02 2.70
C PHE A 220 -9.79 4.51 2.39
N PHE A 221 -10.85 5.06 1.78
CA PHE A 221 -10.90 6.45 1.35
C PHE A 221 -11.94 7.25 2.16
N PRO A 222 -11.67 8.53 2.48
CA PRO A 222 -12.65 9.48 2.99
C PRO A 222 -13.69 9.81 1.91
N MET A 223 -14.61 8.88 1.68
CA MET A 223 -15.70 9.00 0.73
C MET A 223 -16.94 8.25 1.23
N ARG A 224 -18.11 8.69 0.77
CA ARG A 224 -19.36 7.94 0.95
C ARG A 224 -19.39 6.79 -0.05
N GLU A 225 -19.95 5.66 0.37
CA GLU A 225 -20.27 4.56 -0.56
C GLU A 225 -21.13 5.11 -1.71
N ARG A 226 -20.81 4.70 -2.94
CA ARG A 226 -21.55 5.05 -4.15
C ARG A 226 -22.73 4.10 -4.34
#